data_AF-A0AAV8X2B3-F1
#
_entry.id   AF-A0AAV8X2B3-F1
#
_cell.length_a   1.000
_cell.length_b   1.000
_cell.length_c   1.000
_cell.angle_alpha   90.00
_cell.angle_beta   90.00
_cell.angle_gamma   90.00
#
_symmetry.space_group_name_H-M   'P 1'
#
loop_
_entity.id
_entity.type
_entity.pdbx_description
1 polymer ?
#
loop_
_entity_poly.entity_id
_entity_poly.type
_entity_poly.pdbx_seq_one_letter_code
_entity_poly.pdbx_strand_id
1 'polypeptide(L)'
;MTKDTDVDEDAEVTDVFVSCSNNYVTKKNRTGNITHEEMYAFIGILLLSVYLPVPRRRMFWEQRKNTQNILVADALSRDRFEFIMQNLHCCVNDQLDPSDKFTKVRPLFDS
;
A
#
# COMPACT_ATOMS: atom_id res chain seq x y z
N MET A 1 12.55 1.00 35.22
CA MET A 1 11.88 1.67 34.11
C MET A 1 11.93 0.70 32.94
N THR A 2 10.89 -0.13 32.82
CA THR A 2 10.71 -1.05 31.71
C THR A 2 10.69 -0.23 30.43
N LYS A 3 11.55 -0.54 29.48
CA LYS A 3 11.35 -0.09 28.10
C LYS A 3 10.09 -0.81 27.65
N ASP A 4 9.00 -0.07 27.51
CA ASP A 4 7.85 -0.54 26.77
C ASP A 4 8.39 -0.90 25.38
N THR A 5 8.43 -2.21 25.12
CA THR A 5 8.56 -2.74 23.77
C THR A 5 7.26 -2.40 23.07
N ASP A 6 7.17 -1.19 22.53
CA ASP A 6 6.34 -0.91 21.37
C ASP A 6 6.82 -1.88 20.29
N VAL A 7 6.14 -3.02 20.18
CA VAL A 7 6.14 -3.77 18.94
C VAL A 7 5.50 -2.81 17.94
N ASP A 8 6.28 -2.40 16.95
CA ASP A 8 5.89 -1.39 15.95
C ASP A 8 4.75 -1.97 15.09
N GLU A 9 3.50 -1.83 15.55
CA GLU A 9 2.29 -2.37 14.92
C GLU A 9 2.20 -1.93 13.44
N ASP A 10 2.69 -0.73 13.13
CA ASP A 10 2.76 -0.18 11.78
C ASP A 10 3.72 -0.98 10.86
N ALA A 11 4.80 -1.52 11.43
CA ALA A 11 5.76 -2.35 10.71
C ALA A 11 5.16 -3.72 10.35
N GLU A 12 4.32 -4.29 11.24
CA GLU A 12 3.66 -5.57 11.01
C GLU A 12 2.62 -5.49 9.88
N VAL A 13 1.75 -4.47 9.90
CA VAL A 13 0.75 -4.25 8.84
C VAL A 13 1.44 -4.03 7.48
N THR A 14 2.52 -3.25 7.47
CA THR A 14 3.28 -2.98 6.25
C THR A 14 3.92 -4.27 5.71
N ASP A 15 4.42 -5.14 6.58
CA ASP A 15 4.99 -6.43 6.19
C ASP A 15 3.94 -7.36 5.55
N VAL A 16 2.75 -7.43 6.13
CA VAL A 16 1.62 -8.18 5.57
C VAL A 16 1.31 -7.70 4.15
N PHE A 17 1.20 -6.38 3.94
CA PHE A 17 0.92 -5.83 2.62
C PHE A 17 2.03 -6.13 1.62
N VAL A 18 3.29 -5.92 1.99
CA VAL A 18 4.45 -6.15 1.10
C VAL A 18 4.52 -7.63 0.70
N SER A 19 4.49 -8.53 1.68
CA SER A 19 4.61 -9.97 1.47
C SER A 19 3.48 -10.52 0.61
N CYS A 20 2.22 -10.19 0.93
CA CYS A 20 1.06 -10.69 0.21
C CYS A 20 0.97 -10.11 -1.21
N SER A 21 1.24 -8.81 -1.37
CA SER A 21 1.18 -8.14 -2.69
C SER A 21 2.25 -8.70 -3.63
N ASN A 22 3.48 -8.91 -3.15
CA ASN A 22 4.55 -9.50 -3.95
C ASN A 22 4.27 -10.95 -4.32
N ASN A 23 3.71 -11.76 -3.40
CA ASN A 23 3.26 -13.11 -3.72
C ASN A 23 2.25 -13.11 -4.88
N TYR A 24 1.28 -12.18 -4.84
CA TYR A 24 0.29 -12.03 -5.89
C TYR A 24 0.91 -11.63 -7.24
N VAL A 25 1.83 -10.65 -7.24
CA VAL A 25 2.58 -10.22 -8.44
C VAL A 25 3.29 -11.41 -9.09
N THR A 26 4.02 -12.20 -8.29
CA THR A 26 4.72 -13.40 -8.78
C THR A 26 3.75 -14.43 -9.35
N LYS A 27 2.64 -14.73 -8.67
CA LYS A 27 1.62 -15.67 -9.16
C LYS A 27 0.97 -15.25 -10.47
N LYS A 28 0.86 -13.94 -10.72
CA LYS A 28 0.34 -13.39 -11.97
C LYS A 28 1.41 -13.25 -13.06
N ASN A 29 2.64 -13.76 -12.84
CA ASN A 29 3.79 -13.62 -13.74
C ASN A 29 4.05 -12.16 -14.14
N ARG A 30 3.78 -11.22 -13.23
CA ARG A 30 4.08 -9.80 -13.41
C ARG A 30 5.45 -9.51 -12.82
N THR A 31 6.14 -8.53 -13.38
CA THR A 31 7.42 -8.03 -12.86
C THR A 31 7.19 -6.77 -12.02
N GLY A 32 8.05 -6.57 -11.02
CA GLY A 32 8.02 -5.40 -10.14
C GLY A 32 7.76 -5.77 -8.69
N ASN A 33 8.83 -5.97 -7.92
CA ASN A 33 8.74 -6.12 -6.48
C ASN A 33 8.31 -4.78 -5.84
N ILE A 34 7.50 -4.85 -4.79
CA ILE A 34 7.09 -3.71 -3.97
C ILE A 34 7.96 -3.71 -2.72
N THR A 35 8.63 -2.61 -2.42
CA THR A 35 9.44 -2.47 -1.19
C THR A 35 8.61 -1.89 -0.05
N HIS A 36 9.10 -1.99 1.20
CA HIS A 36 8.48 -1.32 2.34
C HIS A 36 8.48 0.20 2.17
N GLU A 37 9.56 0.78 1.66
CA GLU A 37 9.66 2.23 1.38
C GLU A 37 8.59 2.70 0.40
N GLU A 38 8.36 1.93 -0.67
CA GLU A 38 7.29 2.21 -1.63
C GLU A 38 5.91 2.06 -1.00
N MET A 39 5.73 1.09 -0.09
CA MET A 39 4.47 0.90 0.63
C MET A 39 4.19 2.07 1.59
N TYR A 40 5.21 2.54 2.33
CA TYR A 40 5.08 3.73 3.18
C TYR A 40 4.73 4.98 2.37
N ALA A 41 5.41 5.19 1.23
CA ALA A 41 5.07 6.29 0.33
C ALA A 41 3.65 6.17 -0.22
N PHE A 42 3.23 4.96 -0.60
CA PHE A 42 1.87 4.68 -1.07
C PHE A 42 0.81 4.99 -0.01
N ILE A 43 0.99 4.51 1.23
CA ILE A 43 0.09 4.79 2.35
C ILE A 43 0.07 6.29 2.67
N GLY A 44 1.23 6.94 2.69
CA GLY A 44 1.34 8.39 2.90
C GLY A 44 0.58 9.20 1.85
N ILE A 45 0.64 8.80 0.59
CA ILE A 45 -0.13 9.42 -0.50
C ILE A 45 -1.65 9.18 -0.31
N LEU A 46 -2.06 7.99 0.14
CA LEU A 46 -3.47 7.72 0.47
C LEU A 46 -3.97 8.64 1.60
N LEU A 47 -3.20 8.79 2.69
CA LEU A 47 -3.52 9.70 3.79
C LEU A 47 -3.59 11.16 3.32
N LEU A 48 -2.63 11.60 2.52
CA LEU A 48 -2.64 12.95 1.95
C LEU A 48 -3.87 13.18 1.06
N SER A 49 -4.33 12.15 0.35
CA SER A 49 -5.50 12.27 -0.53
C SER A 49 -6.81 12.55 0.21
N VAL A 50 -6.88 12.19 1.49
CA VAL A 50 -8.00 12.55 2.37
C VAL A 50 -7.97 14.05 2.71
N TYR A 51 -6.78 14.60 2.93
CA TYR A 51 -6.60 16.02 3.27
C TYR A 51 -6.72 16.95 2.04
N LEU A 52 -6.18 16.53 0.89
CA LEU A 52 -6.21 17.28 -0.37
C LEU A 52 -7.11 16.58 -1.41
N PRO A 53 -8.44 16.71 -1.33
CA PRO A 53 -9.33 16.08 -2.28
C PRO A 53 -9.14 16.70 -3.67
N VAL A 54 -8.75 15.87 -4.64
CA VAL A 54 -8.67 16.24 -6.06
C VAL A 54 -9.72 15.45 -6.85
N PRO A 55 -10.34 16.03 -7.91
CA PRO A 55 -11.39 15.35 -8.68
C PRO A 55 -10.95 14.01 -9.28
N ARG A 56 -9.65 13.86 -9.58
CA ARG A 56 -9.06 12.63 -10.08
C ARG A 56 -7.72 12.43 -9.41
N ARG A 57 -7.50 11.26 -8.79
CA ARG A 57 -6.24 10.91 -8.12
C ARG A 57 -4.99 11.17 -8.97
N ARG A 58 -5.05 10.93 -10.29
CA ARG A 58 -3.93 11.18 -11.21
C ARG A 58 -3.47 12.66 -11.25
N MET A 59 -4.29 13.59 -10.78
CA MET A 59 -3.93 15.01 -10.68
C MET A 59 -2.81 15.28 -9.66
N PHE A 60 -2.55 14.39 -8.70
CA PHE A 60 -1.39 14.52 -7.82
C PHE A 60 -0.05 14.51 -8.60
N TRP A 61 -0.02 13.94 -9.80
CA TRP A 61 1.15 13.91 -10.68
C TRP A 61 1.03 14.83 -11.89
N GLU A 62 0.09 15.78 -11.88
CA GLU A 62 -0.03 16.75 -12.95
C GLU A 62 1.15 17.75 -12.91
N GLN A 63 1.76 18.07 -14.06
CA GLN A 63 2.93 18.96 -14.12
C GLN A 63 2.57 20.44 -14.35
N ARG A 64 1.29 20.83 -14.22
CA ARG A 64 0.90 22.23 -14.41
C ARG A 64 1.33 23.03 -13.17
N LYS A 65 1.82 24.25 -13.40
CA LYS A 65 2.37 25.13 -12.35
C LYS A 65 1.52 25.27 -11.08
N ASN A 66 0.19 25.22 -11.20
CA ASN A 66 -0.73 25.45 -10.07
C ASN A 66 -1.33 24.16 -9.49
N THR A 67 -1.03 22.99 -10.08
CA THR A 67 -1.60 21.71 -9.65
C THR A 67 -0.56 20.64 -9.36
N GLN A 68 0.72 20.93 -9.63
CA GLN A 68 1.81 20.01 -9.33
C GLN A 68 1.99 19.80 -7.83
N ASN A 69 1.86 18.55 -7.40
CA ASN A 69 2.23 18.13 -6.06
C ASN A 69 3.63 17.49 -6.10
N ILE A 70 4.65 18.32 -5.88
CA ILE A 70 6.06 17.90 -5.90
C ILE A 70 6.31 16.82 -4.86
N LEU A 71 5.74 16.95 -3.66
CA LEU A 71 5.89 15.96 -2.58
C LEU A 71 5.40 14.57 -3.01
N VAL A 72 4.25 14.48 -3.68
CA VAL A 72 3.73 13.20 -4.17
C VAL A 72 4.54 12.67 -5.34
N ALA A 73 4.87 13.53 -6.31
CA ALA A 73 5.59 13.13 -7.52
C ALA A 73 7.01 12.63 -7.24
N ASP A 74 7.68 13.21 -6.24
CA ASP A 74 9.03 12.82 -5.82
C ASP A 74 9.02 11.55 -4.95
N ALA A 75 7.99 11.37 -4.10
CA ALA A 75 7.89 10.21 -3.22
C ALA A 75 7.59 8.91 -3.96
N LEU A 76 6.70 8.94 -4.95
CA LEU A 76 6.35 7.75 -5.74
C LEU A 76 5.85 8.16 -7.12
N SER A 77 6.36 7.53 -8.19
CA SER A 77 5.85 7.85 -9.54
C SER A 77 4.40 7.41 -9.72
N ARG A 78 3.66 8.09 -10.59
CA ARG A 78 2.26 7.76 -10.89
C ARG A 78 2.08 6.28 -11.26
N ASP A 79 2.96 5.78 -12.12
CA ASP A 79 2.84 4.43 -12.66
C ASP A 79 3.21 3.38 -11.59
N ARG A 80 4.15 3.68 -10.68
CA ARG A 80 4.41 2.84 -9.50
C ARG A 80 3.25 2.86 -8.51
N PHE A 81 2.66 4.02 -8.24
CA PHE A 81 1.46 4.11 -7.39
C PHE A 81 0.32 3.25 -7.95
N GLU A 82 0.02 3.38 -9.25
CA GLU A 82 -1.02 2.58 -9.90
C GLU A 82 -0.67 1.08 -9.92
N PHE A 83 0.60 0.72 -10.08
CA PHE A 83 1.05 -0.66 -9.96
C PHE A 83 0.80 -1.23 -8.57
N ILE A 84 1.17 -0.51 -7.51
CA ILE A 84 0.94 -0.96 -6.12
C ILE A 84 -0.57 -1.07 -5.86
N MET A 85 -1.35 -0.05 -6.22
CA MET A 85 -2.80 -0.04 -6.06
C MET A 85 -3.48 -1.26 -6.72
N GLN A 86 -3.02 -1.68 -7.90
CA GLN A 86 -3.58 -2.81 -8.63
C GLN A 86 -3.18 -4.18 -8.08
N ASN A 87 -2.10 -4.25 -7.30
CA ASN A 87 -1.54 -5.51 -6.80
C ASN A 87 -1.58 -5.60 -5.27
N LEU A 88 -2.16 -4.63 -4.57
CA LEU A 88 -2.31 -4.61 -3.11
C LEU A 88 -3.13 -5.81 -2.62
N HIS A 89 -2.55 -6.62 -1.75
CA HIS A 89 -3.19 -7.77 -1.10
C HIS A 89 -2.79 -7.84 0.38
N CYS A 90 -3.69 -8.39 1.21
CA CYS A 90 -3.47 -8.60 2.64
C CYS A 90 -3.46 -10.09 3.03
N CYS A 91 -3.69 -10.99 2.08
CA CYS A 91 -3.80 -12.42 2.33
C CYS A 91 -3.31 -13.20 1.09
N VAL A 92 -2.79 -14.41 1.30
CA VAL A 92 -2.42 -15.34 0.24
C VAL A 92 -3.67 -16.07 -0.24
N ASN A 93 -3.97 -15.97 -1.55
CA ASN A 93 -5.19 -16.56 -2.15
C ASN A 93 -5.36 -18.08 -1.93
N ASP A 94 -4.30 -18.80 -1.55
CA ASP A 94 -4.33 -20.26 -1.36
C ASP A 94 -4.77 -20.64 0.07
N GLN A 95 -4.91 -19.66 0.96
CA GLN A 95 -5.21 -19.84 2.39
C GLN A 95 -6.58 -19.24 2.77
N LEU A 96 -7.46 -19.03 1.78
CA LEU A 96 -8.77 -18.44 2.03
C LEU A 96 -9.71 -19.45 2.70
N ASP A 97 -10.31 -19.04 3.82
CA ASP A 97 -11.38 -19.77 4.48
C ASP A 97 -12.73 -19.40 3.84
N PRO A 98 -13.42 -20.33 3.16
CA PRO A 98 -14.71 -20.05 2.52
C PRO A 98 -15.83 -19.72 3.52
N SER A 99 -15.68 -20.09 4.79
CA SER A 99 -16.67 -19.83 5.84
C SER A 99 -16.54 -18.42 6.42
N ASP A 100 -15.35 -17.83 6.34
CA ASP A 100 -15.09 -16.47 6.79
C ASP A 100 -15.29 -15.44 5.66
N LYS A 101 -16.34 -14.64 5.77
CA LYS A 101 -16.67 -13.57 4.81
C LYS A 101 -15.58 -12.48 4.73
N PHE A 102 -14.74 -12.34 5.75
CA PHE A 102 -13.66 -11.36 5.80
C PHE A 102 -12.27 -11.96 5.56
N THR A 103 -12.19 -13.23 5.12
CA THR A 103 -10.92 -13.98 5.01
C THR A 103 -9.78 -13.23 4.28
N LYS A 104 -10.10 -12.37 3.30
CA LYS A 104 -9.10 -11.59 2.54
C LYS A 104 -8.42 -10.47 3.32
N VAL A 105 -9.09 -9.95 4.34
CA VAL A 105 -8.61 -8.84 5.20
C VAL A 105 -8.41 -9.28 6.64
N ARG A 106 -8.79 -10.52 6.97
CA ARG A 106 -8.60 -11.16 8.28
C ARG A 106 -7.19 -10.96 8.85
N PRO A 107 -6.11 -11.10 8.06
CA PRO A 107 -4.76 -10.93 8.59
C PRO A 107 -4.46 -9.54 9.14
N LEU A 108 -5.28 -8.52 8.85
CA LEU A 108 -5.12 -7.16 9.40
C LEU A 108 -5.84 -6.95 10.74
N PHE A 109 -6.69 -7.89 11.17
CA PHE A 109 -7.40 -7.82 12.44
C PHE A 109 -6.79 -8.73 13.51
N ASP A 110 -6.06 -9.76 13.05
CA ASP A 110 -5.43 -10.78 13.89
C ASP A 110 -3.90 -10.59 13.98
N SER A 111 -3.37 -9.51 13.38
CA SER A 111 -1.99 -9.02 13.59
C SER A 111 -1.88 -8.40 14.97
#